data_AF-A0A3L7TWG4-F1
#
_entry.id   AF-A0A3L7TWG4-F1
#
_cell.length_a   1.000
_cell.length_b   1.000
_cell.length_c   1.000
_cell.angle_alpha   90.00
_cell.angle_beta   90.00
_cell.angle_gamma   90.00
#
_symmetry.space_group_name_H-M   'P 1'
#
loop_
_entity.id
_entity.type
_entity.pdbx_description
1 polymer ?
#
loop_
_entity_poly.entity_id
_entity_poly.type
_entity_poly.pdbx_seq_one_letter_code
_entity_poly.pdbx_strand_id
1 'polypeptide(L)'
;MSLETSELLVARMERLVPRMERLVARMERLVAREQRELLRNGQGRARLPLMITPMIDVVFLLLIYFFLTVQFGAEEVNLRTESPVSEKATASADPYALEIEPLVIRIIRAGDGASITLSSGLRAPNNTADLEQILRDSMLDASHPQGLFAADHPIRLAPARDAPWNEVVAVFNAVMSAGYRSVAFGGLE
;
A
#
# COMPACT_ATOMS: atom_id res chain seq x y z
N MET A 1 39.89 88.82 43.33
CA MET A 1 40.42 87.65 42.59
C MET A 1 39.40 86.51 42.41
N SER A 2 38.41 86.32 43.30
CA SER A 2 37.41 85.22 43.20
C SER A 2 36.26 85.48 42.19
N LEU A 3 35.98 86.74 41.87
CA LEU A 3 34.87 87.13 40.97
C LEU A 3 35.22 86.94 39.48
N GLU A 4 36.43 87.29 39.04
CA GLU A 4 36.87 87.11 37.64
C GLU A 4 36.90 85.64 37.19
N THR A 5 37.25 84.72 38.10
CA THR A 5 37.23 83.28 37.83
C THR A 5 35.80 82.75 37.61
N SER A 6 34.81 83.37 38.25
CA SER A 6 33.41 82.97 38.13
C SER A 6 32.79 83.46 36.82
N GLU A 7 33.11 84.68 36.38
CA GLU A 7 32.66 85.20 35.08
C GLU A 7 33.24 84.40 33.90
N LEU A 8 34.51 83.99 34.00
CA LEU A 8 35.14 83.18 32.97
C LEU A 8 34.54 81.76 32.88
N LEU A 9 34.11 81.20 34.02
CA LEU A 9 33.35 79.94 34.07
C LEU A 9 31.97 80.09 33.42
N VAL A 10 31.24 81.17 33.71
CA VAL A 10 29.92 81.45 33.10
C VAL A 10 30.05 81.63 31.59
N ALA A 11 31.00 82.44 31.12
CA ALA A 11 31.24 82.67 29.69
C ALA A 11 31.71 81.40 28.94
N ARG A 12 32.35 80.46 29.65
CA ARG A 12 32.69 79.13 29.10
C ARG A 12 31.45 78.24 29.03
N MET A 13 30.58 78.31 30.03
CA MET A 13 29.35 77.51 30.11
C MET A 13 28.33 77.95 29.05
N GLU A 14 28.16 79.26 28.84
CA GLU A 14 27.32 79.84 27.78
C GLU A 14 27.73 79.39 26.37
N ARG A 15 29.02 79.11 26.15
CA ARG A 15 29.52 78.58 24.87
C ARG A 15 29.32 77.06 24.74
N LEU A 16 29.24 76.33 25.85
CA LEU A 16 29.10 74.88 25.87
C LEU A 16 27.64 74.44 25.73
N VAL A 17 26.69 75.17 26.33
CA VAL A 17 25.26 74.82 26.28
C VAL A 17 24.74 74.63 24.85
N PRO A 18 24.95 75.56 23.89
CA PRO A 18 24.49 75.39 22.52
C PRO A 18 25.22 74.26 21.76
N ARG A 19 26.42 73.89 22.19
CA ARG A 19 27.17 72.76 21.60
C ARG A 19 26.60 71.43 22.08
N MET A 20 26.20 71.36 23.35
CA MET A 20 25.56 70.20 23.95
C MET A 20 24.16 69.99 23.38
N GLU A 21 23.37 71.05 23.23
CA GLU A 21 22.04 70.99 22.59
C GLU A 21 22.13 70.43 21.16
N ARG A 22 23.13 70.86 20.39
CA ARG A 22 23.38 70.33 19.03
C ARG A 22 23.78 68.85 19.04
N LEU A 23 24.51 68.39 20.05
CA LEU A 23 24.87 66.98 20.21
C LEU A 23 23.66 66.13 20.59
N VAL A 24 22.84 66.60 21.53
CA VAL A 24 21.60 65.93 21.94
C VAL A 24 20.64 65.83 20.77
N ALA A 25 20.40 66.92 20.04
CA ALA A 25 19.55 66.92 18.85
C ALA A 25 20.07 65.99 17.74
N ARG A 26 21.39 65.80 17.62
CA ARG A 26 21.98 64.83 16.68
C ARG A 26 21.76 63.40 17.18
N MET A 27 21.93 63.14 18.47
CA MET A 27 21.71 61.82 19.08
C MET A 27 20.26 61.38 18.94
N GLU A 28 19.30 62.25 19.24
CA GLU A 28 17.87 61.98 19.09
C GLU A 28 17.50 61.59 17.65
N ARG A 29 18.09 62.24 16.65
CA ARG A 29 17.88 61.90 15.24
C ARG A 29 18.47 60.53 14.87
N LEU A 30 19.60 60.15 15.45
CA LEU A 30 20.21 58.84 15.22
C LEU A 30 19.38 57.74 15.87
N VAL A 31 18.96 57.93 17.13
CA VAL A 31 18.08 57.00 17.85
C VAL A 31 16.74 56.83 17.13
N ALA A 32 16.13 57.93 16.67
CA ALA A 32 14.87 57.87 15.92
C ALA A 32 15.01 57.16 14.57
N ARG A 33 16.19 57.23 13.93
CA ARG A 33 16.48 56.49 12.68
C ARG A 33 16.66 55.00 12.95
N GLU A 34 17.41 54.65 13.98
CA GLU A 34 17.67 53.26 14.37
C GLU A 34 16.38 52.55 14.81
N GLN A 35 15.54 53.21 15.62
CA GLN A 35 14.23 52.67 16.00
C GLN A 35 13.31 52.44 14.80
N ARG A 36 13.34 53.33 13.80
CA ARG A 36 12.57 53.13 12.55
C ARG A 36 13.11 51.99 11.71
N GLU A 37 14.43 51.82 11.65
CA GLU A 37 15.03 50.69 10.91
C GLU A 37 14.71 49.36 11.56
N LEU A 38 14.72 49.27 12.90
CA LEU A 38 14.31 48.06 13.62
C LEU A 38 12.84 47.71 13.36
N LEU A 39 11.94 48.70 13.37
CA LEU A 39 10.54 48.51 13.04
C LEU A 39 10.34 48.09 11.57
N ARG A 40 11.10 48.68 10.64
CA ARG A 40 11.04 48.33 9.21
C ARG A 40 11.58 46.92 8.94
N ASN A 41 12.63 46.51 9.65
CA ASN A 41 13.26 45.20 9.46
C ASN A 41 12.44 44.05 10.08
N GLY A 42 11.53 44.35 11.01
CA GLY A 42 10.57 43.40 11.58
C GLY A 42 9.42 43.00 10.64
N GLN A 43 9.21 43.74 9.54
CA GLN A 43 8.11 43.50 8.59
C GLN A 43 8.52 42.61 7.39
N GLY A 44 9.78 42.15 7.34
CA GLY A 44 10.30 41.29 6.26
C GLY A 44 10.21 39.78 6.50
N ARG A 45 9.73 39.34 7.66
CA ARG A 45 9.30 37.95 7.85
C ARG A 45 7.81 37.89 7.61
N ALA A 46 7.43 37.49 6.40
CA ALA A 46 6.07 37.05 6.12
C ALA A 46 5.71 35.98 7.16
N ARG A 47 5.00 36.39 8.21
CA ARG A 47 4.24 35.47 9.04
C ARG A 47 3.10 35.01 8.15
N LEU A 48 3.36 34.01 7.31
CA LEU A 48 2.31 33.22 6.70
C LEU A 48 1.50 32.69 7.89
N PRO A 49 0.27 33.18 8.13
CA PRO A 49 -0.57 32.56 9.13
C PRO A 49 -0.67 31.10 8.70
N LEU A 50 -0.27 30.18 9.57
CA LEU A 50 -0.36 28.76 9.29
C LEU A 50 -1.86 28.46 9.13
N MET A 51 -2.32 28.46 7.88
CA MET A 51 -3.70 28.14 7.54
C MET A 51 -3.84 26.63 7.74
N ILE A 52 -4.09 26.24 8.99
CA ILE A 52 -4.32 24.85 9.39
C ILE A 52 -5.66 24.34 8.82
N THR A 53 -6.64 25.21 8.64
CA THR A 53 -7.97 24.86 8.12
C THR A 53 -7.92 24.19 6.74
N PRO A 54 -7.18 24.71 5.73
CA PRO A 54 -6.93 24.00 4.48
C PRO A 54 -6.26 22.64 4.63
N MET A 55 -5.33 22.48 5.59
CA MET A 55 -4.66 21.19 5.77
C MET A 55 -5.56 20.15 6.43
N ILE A 56 -6.43 20.55 7.36
CA ILE A 56 -7.40 19.65 7.98
C ILE A 56 -8.36 19.10 6.93
N ASP A 57 -8.85 19.95 6.03
CA ASP A 57 -9.81 19.54 5.00
C ASP A 57 -9.18 18.54 4.02
N VAL A 58 -7.96 18.79 3.54
CA VAL A 58 -7.25 17.85 2.65
C VAL A 58 -6.96 16.53 3.35
N VAL A 59 -6.51 16.55 4.61
CA VAL A 59 -6.26 15.32 5.38
C VAL A 59 -7.56 14.56 5.65
N PHE A 60 -8.65 15.26 5.94
CA PHE A 60 -9.95 14.64 6.16
C PHE A 60 -10.53 14.02 4.89
N LEU A 61 -10.37 14.70 3.74
CA LEU A 61 -10.72 14.15 2.43
C LEU A 61 -9.91 12.90 2.10
N LEU A 62 -8.61 12.89 2.42
CA LEU A 62 -7.76 11.70 2.26
C LEU A 62 -8.21 10.55 3.18
N LEU A 63 -8.57 10.83 4.44
CA LEU A 63 -9.07 9.80 5.36
C LEU A 63 -10.40 9.21 4.88
N ILE A 64 -11.34 10.04 4.42
CA ILE A 64 -12.61 9.56 3.85
C ILE A 64 -12.36 8.77 2.58
N TYR A 65 -11.48 9.26 1.69
CA TYR A 65 -11.10 8.54 0.49
C TYR A 65 -10.58 7.15 0.84
N PHE A 66 -9.58 7.04 1.74
CA PHE A 66 -9.05 5.75 2.16
C PHE A 66 -10.11 4.87 2.85
N PHE A 67 -10.94 5.44 3.73
CA PHE A 67 -12.01 4.69 4.39
C PHE A 67 -13.01 4.09 3.38
N LEU A 68 -13.37 4.85 2.34
CA LEU A 68 -14.28 4.39 1.29
C LEU A 68 -13.60 3.45 0.27
N THR A 69 -12.29 3.60 0.01
CA THR A 69 -11.56 2.76 -0.96
C THR A 69 -10.95 1.49 -0.36
N VAL A 70 -10.76 1.42 0.97
CA VAL A 70 -10.23 0.23 1.66
C VAL A 70 -11.15 -1.00 1.50
N GLN A 71 -12.40 -0.80 1.08
CA GLN A 71 -13.32 -1.90 0.77
C GLN A 71 -12.88 -2.75 -0.44
N PHE A 72 -11.88 -2.30 -1.21
CA PHE A 72 -11.26 -3.09 -2.30
C PHE A 72 -9.99 -3.85 -1.90
N GLY A 73 -9.55 -3.79 -0.64
CA GLY A 73 -8.29 -4.42 -0.20
C GLY A 73 -8.42 -5.80 0.45
N ALA A 74 -9.64 -6.33 0.63
CA ALA A 74 -9.88 -7.56 1.40
C ALA A 74 -10.22 -8.79 0.54
N GLU A 75 -10.29 -8.66 -0.78
CA GLU A 75 -10.45 -9.78 -1.71
C GLU A 75 -9.48 -9.73 -2.89
N GLU A 76 -8.26 -9.21 -2.69
CA GLU A 76 -7.13 -9.82 -3.38
C GLU A 76 -6.83 -11.16 -2.70
N VAL A 77 -7.80 -12.09 -2.82
CA VAL A 77 -7.51 -13.52 -2.86
C VAL A 77 -6.34 -13.61 -3.79
N ASN A 78 -5.22 -14.06 -3.25
CA ASN A 78 -3.96 -14.26 -3.93
C ASN A 78 -4.26 -15.00 -5.24
N LEU A 79 -4.53 -14.27 -6.32
CA LEU A 79 -4.48 -14.77 -7.67
C LEU A 79 -2.99 -14.88 -7.94
N ARG A 80 -2.36 -15.83 -7.21
CA ARG A 80 -1.12 -16.47 -7.57
C ARG A 80 -1.40 -17.12 -8.90
N THR A 81 -1.34 -16.27 -9.91
CA THR A 81 -0.99 -16.63 -11.26
C THR A 81 0.50 -16.95 -11.19
N GLU A 82 0.86 -17.97 -10.39
CA GLU A 82 2.05 -18.75 -10.65
C GLU A 82 1.70 -19.49 -11.93
N SER A 83 1.85 -18.79 -13.06
CA SER A 83 1.91 -19.44 -14.35
C SER A 83 3.19 -20.28 -14.29
N PRO A 84 3.11 -21.62 -14.24
CA PRO A 84 4.29 -22.41 -14.43
C PRO A 84 4.45 -22.48 -15.94
N VAL A 85 4.98 -21.41 -16.54
CA VAL A 85 5.81 -21.63 -17.71
C VAL A 85 7.07 -22.25 -17.15
N SER A 86 7.09 -23.58 -17.25
CA SER A 86 8.23 -24.42 -17.00
C SER A 86 9.49 -23.83 -17.63
N GLU A 87 10.58 -23.80 -16.87
CA GLU A 87 11.84 -24.47 -17.20
C GLU A 87 12.97 -23.87 -16.37
N LYS A 88 13.50 -24.68 -15.45
CA LYS A 88 14.85 -24.63 -14.88
C LYS A 88 15.39 -23.28 -14.35
N ALA A 89 15.89 -23.38 -13.12
CA ALA A 89 16.75 -22.45 -12.40
C ALA A 89 15.97 -21.37 -11.61
N THR A 90 16.14 -21.20 -10.30
CA THR A 90 17.30 -21.53 -9.46
C THR A 90 16.93 -21.40 -7.97
N ALA A 91 17.61 -22.21 -7.16
CA ALA A 91 17.96 -21.95 -5.76
C ALA A 91 16.91 -22.22 -4.66
N SER A 92 16.67 -23.52 -4.41
CA SER A 92 16.85 -24.20 -3.11
C SER A 92 15.99 -25.47 -3.11
N ALA A 93 16.25 -26.40 -4.03
CA ALA A 93 15.55 -27.68 -4.06
C ALA A 93 16.28 -28.66 -3.15
N ASP A 94 15.63 -29.04 -2.05
CA ASP A 94 15.97 -30.24 -1.30
C ASP A 94 16.10 -31.41 -2.29
N PRO A 95 17.28 -32.05 -2.41
CA PRO A 95 17.49 -33.17 -3.33
C PRO A 95 16.58 -34.38 -3.07
N TYR A 96 15.88 -34.40 -1.94
CA TYR A 96 14.93 -35.43 -1.54
C TYR A 96 13.47 -35.00 -1.61
N ALA A 97 13.17 -33.78 -2.08
CA ALA A 97 11.79 -33.37 -2.34
C ALA A 97 11.24 -34.22 -3.50
N LEU A 98 10.29 -35.12 -3.20
CA LEU A 98 9.58 -35.86 -4.23
C LEU A 98 8.81 -34.88 -5.12
N GLU A 99 8.97 -35.02 -6.43
CA GLU A 99 8.13 -34.34 -7.41
C GLU A 99 6.70 -34.90 -7.27
N ILE A 100 5.83 -34.13 -6.62
CA ILE A 100 4.41 -34.48 -6.50
C ILE A 100 3.74 -34.11 -7.82
N GLU A 101 3.40 -35.12 -8.62
CA GLU A 101 2.64 -34.92 -9.86
C GLU A 101 1.25 -34.35 -9.53
N PRO A 102 0.84 -33.20 -10.13
CA PRO A 102 -0.44 -32.60 -9.85
C PRO A 102 -1.61 -33.39 -10.43
N LEU A 103 -2.72 -33.44 -9.69
CA LEU A 103 -3.99 -33.96 -10.19
C LEU A 103 -4.54 -33.01 -11.25
N VAL A 104 -4.49 -33.42 -12.52
CA VAL A 104 -5.05 -32.63 -13.62
C VAL A 104 -6.52 -32.96 -13.85
N ILE A 105 -7.36 -31.92 -13.83
CA ILE A 105 -8.78 -31.96 -14.17
C ILE A 105 -8.97 -31.24 -15.51
N ARG A 106 -9.29 -32.00 -16.55
CA ARG A 106 -9.51 -31.45 -17.89
C ARG A 106 -10.99 -31.23 -18.12
N ILE A 107 -11.34 -30.07 -18.68
CA ILE A 107 -12.72 -29.66 -18.94
C ILE A 107 -12.84 -29.41 -20.44
N ILE A 108 -13.55 -30.27 -21.16
CA ILE A 108 -13.73 -30.20 -22.61
C ILE A 108 -15.19 -29.90 -22.91
N ARG A 109 -15.49 -29.06 -23.90
CA ARG A 109 -16.87 -28.88 -24.35
C ARG A 109 -17.44 -30.19 -24.89
N ALA A 110 -18.64 -30.56 -24.45
CA ALA A 110 -19.39 -31.70 -24.94
C ALA A 110 -20.83 -31.28 -25.22
N GLY A 111 -21.13 -30.93 -26.47
CA GLY A 111 -22.44 -30.44 -26.87
C GLY A 111 -22.80 -29.12 -26.18
N ASP A 112 -23.89 -29.12 -25.42
CA ASP A 112 -24.39 -27.96 -24.64
C ASP A 112 -23.79 -27.85 -23.23
N GLY A 113 -22.89 -28.78 -22.85
CA GLY A 113 -22.24 -28.80 -21.54
C GLY A 113 -20.73 -29.03 -21.63
N ALA A 114 -20.14 -29.53 -20.54
CA ALA A 114 -18.74 -29.92 -20.48
C ALA A 114 -18.57 -31.37 -20.02
N SER A 115 -17.62 -32.07 -20.62
CA SER A 115 -17.10 -33.35 -20.15
C SER A 115 -15.85 -33.10 -19.30
N ILE A 116 -15.82 -33.70 -18.12
CA ILE A 116 -14.74 -33.57 -17.15
C ILE A 116 -13.97 -34.89 -17.08
N THR A 117 -12.64 -34.83 -17.20
CA THR A 117 -11.78 -36.02 -17.10
C THR A 117 -10.63 -35.80 -16.14
N LEU A 118 -10.24 -36.85 -15.40
CA LEU A 118 -9.20 -36.83 -14.38
C LEU A 118 -8.00 -37.67 -14.82
N SER A 119 -6.77 -37.19 -14.62
CA SER A 119 -5.54 -37.89 -15.05
C SER A 119 -5.07 -39.00 -14.09
N SER A 120 -5.59 -39.08 -12.87
CA SER A 120 -5.09 -39.96 -11.79
C SER A 120 -5.65 -41.39 -11.79
N GLY A 121 -6.24 -41.84 -12.90
CA GLY A 121 -6.93 -43.14 -12.96
C GLY A 121 -8.25 -43.17 -12.17
N LEU A 122 -8.67 -42.02 -11.63
CA LEU A 122 -10.01 -41.84 -11.06
C LEU A 122 -11.08 -41.96 -12.14
N ARG A 123 -12.26 -42.43 -11.74
CA ARG A 123 -13.43 -42.51 -12.61
C ARG A 123 -13.78 -41.10 -13.13
N ALA A 124 -14.09 -41.00 -14.42
CA ALA A 124 -14.60 -39.76 -15.00
C ALA A 124 -15.97 -39.41 -14.37
N PRO A 125 -16.13 -38.22 -13.78
CA PRO A 125 -17.39 -37.78 -13.19
C PRO A 125 -18.43 -37.49 -14.28
N ASN A 126 -19.70 -37.75 -13.97
CA ASN A 126 -20.80 -37.45 -14.90
C ASN A 126 -21.28 -36.00 -14.79
N ASN A 127 -21.10 -35.38 -13.62
CA ASN A 127 -21.47 -34.00 -13.34
C ASN A 127 -20.56 -33.42 -12.25
N THR A 128 -20.73 -32.14 -11.95
CA THR A 128 -19.91 -31.42 -10.94
C THR A 128 -20.13 -31.91 -9.51
N ALA A 129 -21.33 -32.37 -9.15
CA ALA A 129 -21.62 -32.93 -7.83
C ALA A 129 -20.96 -34.31 -7.63
N ASP A 130 -20.93 -35.14 -8.69
CA ASP A 130 -20.25 -36.43 -8.74
C ASP A 130 -18.73 -36.22 -8.65
N LEU A 131 -18.19 -35.21 -9.33
CA LEU A 131 -16.79 -34.80 -9.18
C LEU A 131 -16.46 -34.46 -7.72
N GLU A 132 -17.29 -33.62 -7.09
CA GLU A 132 -17.09 -33.20 -5.70
C GLU A 132 -17.06 -34.40 -4.74
N GLN A 133 -17.96 -35.37 -4.94
CA GLN A 133 -17.99 -36.58 -4.14
C GLN A 133 -16.76 -37.47 -4.38
N ILE A 134 -16.37 -37.69 -5.64
CA ILE A 134 -15.17 -38.46 -5.98
C ILE A 134 -13.91 -37.82 -5.36
N LEU A 135 -13.81 -36.49 -5.41
CA LEU A 135 -12.67 -35.75 -4.86
C LEU A 135 -12.63 -35.83 -3.32
N ARG A 136 -13.79 -35.78 -2.65
CA ARG A 136 -13.89 -36.00 -1.20
C ARG A 136 -13.49 -37.41 -0.79
N ASP A 137 -14.02 -38.41 -1.48
CA ASP A 137 -13.73 -39.82 -1.19
C ASP A 137 -12.24 -40.15 -1.43
N SER A 138 -11.61 -39.42 -2.36
CA SER A 138 -10.18 -39.54 -2.66
C SER A 138 -9.30 -38.70 -1.73
N MET A 139 -9.86 -37.84 -0.88
CA MET A 139 -9.10 -36.98 0.02
C MET A 139 -8.75 -37.74 1.31
N LEU A 140 -7.48 -37.69 1.68
CA LEU A 140 -6.97 -38.20 2.95
C LEU A 140 -7.37 -37.24 4.07
N ASP A 141 -8.33 -37.67 4.88
CA ASP A 141 -8.81 -36.96 6.05
C ASP A 141 -9.06 -37.95 7.20
N ALA A 142 -9.30 -37.45 8.41
CA ALA A 142 -9.67 -38.25 9.57
C ALA A 142 -10.89 -39.15 9.32
N SER A 143 -11.79 -38.71 8.43
CA SER A 143 -12.97 -39.46 7.98
C SER A 143 -12.65 -40.54 6.93
N HIS A 144 -11.61 -40.33 6.13
CA HIS A 144 -11.22 -41.20 5.01
C HIS A 144 -9.71 -41.49 5.05
N PRO A 145 -9.25 -42.38 5.95
CA PRO A 145 -7.83 -42.70 6.11
C PRO A 145 -7.23 -43.47 4.92
N GLN A 146 -8.06 -43.90 3.96
CA GLN A 146 -7.65 -44.55 2.71
C GLN A 146 -7.58 -43.58 1.52
N GLY A 147 -7.74 -42.26 1.77
CA GLY A 147 -7.64 -41.25 0.74
C GLY A 147 -6.27 -41.26 0.03
N LEU A 148 -6.28 -40.94 -1.26
CA LEU A 148 -5.10 -40.95 -2.12
C LEU A 148 -4.35 -39.61 -2.07
N PHE A 149 -5.04 -38.51 -1.76
CA PHE A 149 -4.51 -37.16 -1.86
C PHE A 149 -4.69 -36.38 -0.56
N ALA A 150 -3.66 -35.68 -0.10
CA ALA A 150 -3.79 -34.73 0.99
C ALA A 150 -4.60 -33.50 0.55
N ALA A 151 -5.18 -32.76 1.49
CA ALA A 151 -5.87 -31.48 1.21
C ALA A 151 -4.96 -30.43 0.52
N ASP A 152 -3.64 -30.57 0.68
CA ASP A 152 -2.62 -29.69 0.08
C ASP A 152 -2.10 -30.21 -1.27
N HIS A 153 -2.58 -31.35 -1.74
CA HIS A 153 -2.15 -31.93 -3.00
C HIS A 153 -2.45 -30.95 -4.16
N PRO A 154 -1.46 -30.66 -5.03
CA PRO A 154 -1.64 -29.68 -6.10
C PRO A 154 -2.65 -30.17 -7.14
N ILE A 155 -3.73 -29.42 -7.33
CA ILE A 155 -4.74 -29.64 -8.37
C ILE A 155 -4.56 -28.62 -9.49
N ARG A 156 -4.55 -29.10 -10.73
CA ARG A 156 -4.49 -28.26 -11.93
C ARG A 156 -5.79 -28.36 -12.72
N LEU A 157 -6.49 -27.25 -12.87
CA LEU A 157 -7.64 -27.10 -13.75
C LEU A 157 -7.18 -26.73 -15.16
N ALA A 158 -7.45 -27.61 -16.12
CA ALA A 158 -7.09 -27.48 -17.52
C ALA A 158 -8.34 -27.37 -18.41
N PRO A 159 -9.00 -26.20 -18.45
CA PRO A 159 -10.12 -25.98 -19.36
C PRO A 159 -9.63 -25.88 -20.81
N ALA A 160 -10.38 -26.50 -21.73
CA ALA A 160 -10.21 -26.30 -23.17
C ALA A 160 -10.56 -24.85 -23.56
N ARG A 161 -10.03 -24.38 -24.69
CA ARG A 161 -10.25 -22.99 -25.17
C ARG A 161 -11.73 -22.66 -25.41
N ASP A 162 -12.54 -23.66 -25.68
CA ASP A 162 -13.98 -23.55 -25.95
C ASP A 162 -14.85 -24.00 -24.76
N ALA A 163 -14.24 -24.35 -23.62
CA ALA A 163 -14.97 -24.77 -22.44
C ALA A 163 -15.89 -23.65 -21.94
N PRO A 164 -17.16 -23.95 -21.66
CA PRO A 164 -18.11 -22.94 -21.21
C PRO A 164 -17.75 -22.47 -19.78
N TRP A 165 -17.70 -21.15 -19.59
CA TRP A 165 -17.17 -20.54 -18.35
C TRP A 165 -17.93 -20.95 -17.08
N ASN A 166 -19.25 -21.11 -17.17
CA ASN A 166 -20.09 -21.58 -16.07
C ASN A 166 -19.63 -22.96 -15.56
N GLU A 167 -19.24 -23.88 -16.46
CA GLU A 167 -18.77 -25.21 -16.08
C GLU A 167 -17.37 -25.13 -15.44
N VAL A 168 -16.50 -24.25 -15.93
CA VAL A 168 -15.16 -24.05 -15.33
C VAL A 168 -15.28 -23.57 -13.88
N VAL A 169 -16.16 -22.59 -13.64
CA VAL A 169 -16.45 -22.08 -12.28
C VAL A 169 -17.10 -23.16 -11.43
N ALA A 170 -18.02 -23.95 -11.98
CA ALA A 170 -18.68 -25.03 -11.25
C ALA A 170 -17.69 -26.12 -10.81
N VAL A 171 -16.73 -26.48 -11.68
CA VAL A 171 -15.64 -27.41 -11.36
C VAL A 171 -14.72 -26.83 -10.28
N PHE A 172 -14.34 -25.55 -10.40
CA PHE A 172 -13.53 -24.90 -9.37
C PHE A 172 -14.22 -24.92 -8.01
N ASN A 173 -15.50 -24.57 -7.95
CA ASN A 173 -16.29 -24.60 -6.73
C ASN A 173 -16.41 -26.02 -6.15
N ALA A 174 -16.58 -27.03 -7.00
CA ALA A 174 -16.59 -28.43 -6.58
C ALA A 174 -15.26 -28.85 -5.93
N VAL A 175 -14.12 -28.45 -6.51
CA VAL A 175 -12.79 -28.75 -5.94
C VAL A 175 -12.61 -28.08 -4.57
N MET A 176 -13.00 -26.81 -4.45
CA MET A 176 -12.90 -26.07 -3.19
C MET A 176 -13.84 -26.64 -2.12
N SER A 177 -15.07 -26.99 -2.52
CA SER A 177 -16.07 -27.62 -1.64
C SER A 177 -15.64 -29.02 -1.17
N ALA A 178 -14.87 -29.74 -1.98
CA ALA A 178 -14.28 -31.02 -1.58
C ALA A 178 -13.16 -30.88 -0.52
N GLY A 179 -12.62 -29.68 -0.30
CA GLY A 179 -11.64 -29.40 0.77
C GLY A 179 -10.19 -29.24 0.31
N TYR A 180 -9.92 -29.24 -1.00
CA TYR A 180 -8.58 -29.00 -1.52
C TYR A 180 -8.21 -27.52 -1.44
N ARG A 181 -6.96 -27.25 -1.05
CA ARG A 181 -6.45 -25.90 -0.81
C ARG A 181 -5.50 -25.38 -1.89
N SER A 182 -4.93 -26.28 -2.68
CA SER A 182 -3.94 -25.95 -3.71
C SER A 182 -4.54 -26.16 -5.10
N VAL A 183 -5.11 -25.10 -5.68
CA VAL A 183 -5.75 -25.13 -7.00
C VAL A 183 -5.12 -24.10 -7.92
N ALA A 184 -4.64 -24.55 -9.08
CA ALA A 184 -4.06 -23.69 -10.12
C ALA A 184 -4.78 -23.88 -11.45
N PHE A 185 -4.87 -22.81 -12.24
CA PHE A 185 -5.33 -22.87 -13.62
C PHE A 185 -4.13 -23.04 -14.55
N GLY A 186 -4.20 -23.99 -15.48
CA GLY A 186 -3.14 -24.21 -16.45
C GLY A 186 -3.63 -24.99 -17.66
N GLY A 187 -3.47 -24.43 -18.84
CA GLY A 187 -3.76 -25.14 -20.09
C GLY A 187 -2.72 -26.21 -20.36
N LEU A 188 -3.17 -27.39 -20.80
CA LEU A 188 -2.32 -28.32 -21.51
C LEU A 188 -2.44 -27.96 -22.98
N GLU A 189 -1.34 -27.54 -23.60
CA GLU A 189 -1.22 -27.55 -25.07
C GLU A 189 -1.45 -28.97 -25.62
#